data_AF-A0A166P245-F1
#
_entry.id   AF-A0A166P245-F1
#
_cell.length_a   1.000
_cell.length_b   1.000
_cell.length_c   1.000
_cell.angle_alpha   90.00
_cell.angle_beta   90.00
_cell.angle_gamma   90.00
#
_symmetry.space_group_name_H-M   'P 1'
#
loop_
_entity.id
_entity.type
_entity.pdbx_description
1 polymer ?
#
loop_
_entity_poly.entity_id
_entity_poly.type
_entity_poly.pdbx_seq_one_letter_code
_entity_poly.pdbx_strand_id
1 'polypeptide(L)'
;TTSEIHTQLDYTTQQQLDAYSHVVEHANEHEAIFNKNIEKSRVKKLITFQTNDLVQIYRSDLDYTFRTERKLLPKWGQVRRVVSR
;
A
#
# COMPACT_ATOMS: atom_id res chain seq x y z
N THR A 1 12.22 14.98 41.41
CA THR A 1 13.37 15.90 41.21
C THR A 1 13.49 16.24 39.72
N THR A 2 14.18 17.32 39.35
CA THR A 2 14.41 17.67 37.93
C THR A 2 15.12 16.57 37.14
N SER A 3 15.94 15.76 37.83
CA SER A 3 16.58 14.56 37.29
C SER A 3 15.58 13.50 36.81
N GLU A 4 14.56 13.19 37.62
CA GLU A 4 13.52 12.20 37.25
C GLU A 4 12.71 12.62 36.03
N ILE A 5 12.46 13.93 35.87
CA ILE A 5 11.77 14.49 34.71
C ILE A 5 12.62 14.30 33.44
N HIS A 6 13.94 14.48 33.54
CA HIS A 6 14.86 14.29 32.43
C HIS A 6 14.92 12.81 31.99
N THR A 7 15.02 11.89 32.96
CA THR A 7 14.98 10.45 32.69
C THR A 7 13.69 10.03 32.00
N GLN A 8 12.55 10.58 32.41
CA GLN A 8 11.25 10.28 31.80
C GLN A 8 11.15 10.83 30.36
N LEU A 9 11.69 12.02 30.10
CA LEU A 9 11.76 12.62 28.76
C LEU A 9 12.65 11.78 27.82
N ASP A 10 13.80 11.35 28.30
CA ASP A 10 14.73 10.52 27.53
C ASP A 10 14.09 9.16 27.18
N TYR A 11 13.40 8.54 28.14
CA TYR A 11 12.67 7.29 27.93
C TYR A 11 11.52 7.43 26.93
N THR A 12 10.78 8.54 26.98
CA THR A 12 9.69 8.81 26.04
C THR A 12 10.23 9.01 24.61
N THR A 13 11.36 9.71 24.48
CA THR A 13 12.03 9.91 23.20
C THR A 13 12.49 8.58 22.60
N GLN A 14 13.05 7.70 23.43
CA GLN A 14 13.47 6.36 23.00
C GLN A 14 12.27 5.52 22.52
N GLN A 15 11.16 5.50 23.27
CA GLN A 15 9.96 4.76 22.85
C GLN A 15 9.40 5.23 21.51
N GLN A 16 9.47 6.53 21.21
CA GLN A 16 9.01 7.06 19.92
C GLN A 16 9.89 6.58 18.76
N LEU A 17 11.21 6.54 18.96
CA LEU A 17 12.15 6.03 17.96
C LEU A 17 11.97 4.53 17.73
N ASP A 18 11.83 3.75 18.81
CA ASP A 18 11.64 2.31 18.74
C ASP A 18 10.32 1.97 18.03
N ALA A 19 9.24 2.68 18.35
CA ALA A 19 7.95 2.52 17.68
C ALA A 19 8.04 2.83 16.17
N TYR A 20 8.78 3.88 15.79
CA TYR A 20 8.97 4.21 14.39
C TYR A 20 9.80 3.16 13.65
N SER A 21 10.89 2.66 14.27
CA SER A 21 11.69 1.55 13.71
C SER A 21 10.82 0.33 13.47
N HIS A 22 9.99 -0.04 14.44
CA HIS A 22 9.09 -1.19 14.33
C HIS A 22 8.08 -1.05 13.19
N VAL A 23 7.54 0.16 12.96
CA VAL A 23 6.63 0.42 11.84
C VAL A 23 7.33 0.27 10.50
N VAL A 24 8.57 0.77 10.38
CA VAL A 24 9.38 0.67 9.16
C VAL A 24 9.79 -0.78 8.89
N GLU A 25 10.27 -1.50 9.92
CA GLU A 25 10.62 -2.92 9.82
C GLU A 25 9.42 -3.76 9.39
N HIS A 26 8.28 -3.56 10.04
CA HIS A 26 7.05 -4.27 9.68
C HIS A 26 6.61 -3.92 8.25
N ALA A 27 6.68 -2.66 7.83
CA ALA A 27 6.37 -2.30 6.44
C ALA A 27 7.30 -3.02 5.44
N ASN A 28 8.60 -3.09 5.73
CA ASN A 28 9.58 -3.81 4.91
C ASN A 28 9.30 -5.32 4.86
N GLU A 29 8.89 -5.92 5.98
CA GLU A 29 8.49 -7.34 6.03
C GLU A 29 7.26 -7.61 5.15
N HIS A 30 6.25 -6.74 5.22
CA HIS A 30 5.05 -6.85 4.38
C HIS A 30 5.39 -6.68 2.89
N GLU A 31 6.28 -5.74 2.55
CA GLU A 31 6.78 -5.58 1.18
C GLU A 31 7.52 -6.83 0.71
N ALA A 32 8.41 -7.40 1.54
CA ALA A 32 9.15 -8.61 1.20
C ALA A 32 8.23 -9.82 0.99
N ILE A 33 7.20 -9.97 1.84
CA ILE A 33 6.18 -11.02 1.69
C ILE A 33 5.37 -10.82 0.40
N PHE A 34 4.98 -9.58 0.10
CA PHE A 34 4.25 -9.24 -1.11
C PHE A 34 5.09 -9.55 -2.37
N ASN A 35 6.35 -9.12 -2.40
CA ASN A 35 7.28 -9.40 -3.48
C ASN A 35 7.50 -10.91 -3.68
N LYS A 36 7.69 -11.66 -2.59
CA LYS A 36 7.79 -13.13 -2.62
C LYS A 36 6.53 -13.80 -3.16
N ASN A 37 5.35 -13.25 -2.85
CA ASN A 37 4.08 -13.75 -3.36
C ASN A 37 3.90 -13.43 -4.85
N ILE A 38 4.40 -12.28 -5.33
CA ILE A 38 4.46 -11.96 -6.76
C ILE A 38 5.37 -12.96 -7.50
N GLU A 39 6.58 -13.23 -6.99
CA GLU A 39 7.52 -14.18 -7.61
C GLU A 39 6.95 -15.60 -7.71
N LYS A 40 6.20 -16.03 -6.69
CA LYS A 40 5.54 -17.33 -6.65
C LYS A 40 4.26 -17.39 -7.49
N SER A 41 3.67 -16.24 -7.81
CA SER A 41 2.46 -16.17 -8.62
C SER A 41 2.74 -16.71 -10.03
N ARG A 42 1.79 -17.47 -10.57
CA ARG A 42 1.82 -17.97 -11.96
C ARG A 42 1.91 -16.84 -12.99
N VAL A 43 1.58 -15.61 -12.58
CA VAL A 43 1.75 -14.38 -13.35
C VAL A 43 3.23 -13.98 -13.36
N LYS A 44 4.07 -14.79 -14.01
CA LYS A 44 5.51 -14.51 -14.23
C LYS A 44 5.79 -13.28 -15.10
N LYS A 45 4.75 -12.54 -15.49
CA LYS A 45 4.88 -11.33 -16.28
C LYS A 45 4.71 -10.15 -15.33
N LEU A 46 5.84 -9.53 -14.97
CA LEU A 46 5.84 -8.13 -14.57
C LEU A 46 5.08 -7.36 -15.65
N ILE A 47 3.85 -6.91 -15.35
CA ILE A 47 3.06 -6.11 -16.28
C ILE A 47 3.72 -4.74 -16.31
N THR A 48 4.65 -4.57 -17.26
CA THR A 48 5.33 -3.32 -17.50
C THR A 48 4.50 -2.55 -18.51
N PHE A 49 3.85 -1.49 -18.05
CA PHE A 49 3.13 -0.58 -18.93
C PHE A 49 4.12 0.29 -19.70
N GLN A 50 3.93 0.38 -21.01
CA GLN A 50 4.65 1.29 -21.88
C GLN A 50 3.83 2.57 -22.09
N THR A 51 4.51 3.68 -22.40
CA THR A 51 3.82 4.91 -22.81
C THR A 51 2.95 4.62 -24.03
N ASN A 52 1.71 5.11 -23.99
CA ASN A 52 0.61 4.86 -24.93
C ASN A 52 -0.13 3.52 -24.78
N ASP A 53 0.22 2.67 -23.81
CA ASP A 53 -0.59 1.48 -23.52
C ASP A 53 -2.00 1.87 -23.07
N LEU A 54 -2.99 1.15 -23.61
CA LEU A 54 -4.39 1.29 -23.22
C LEU A 54 -4.65 0.49 -21.96
N VAL A 55 -5.01 1.17 -20.88
CA VAL A 55 -5.29 0.59 -19.57
C VAL A 55 -6.67 0.99 -19.09
N GLN A 56 -7.32 0.09 -18.35
CA GLN A 56 -8.56 0.39 -17.63
C GLN A 56 -8.28 0.37 -16.14
N ILE A 57 -8.72 1.41 -15.44
CA ILE A 57 -8.55 1.50 -13.99
C ILE A 57 -9.67 0.72 -13.32
N TYR A 58 -9.28 -0.18 -12.42
CA TYR A 58 -10.22 -0.92 -11.59
C TYR A 58 -10.86 0.00 -10.54
N ARG A 59 -12.18 -0.03 -10.46
CA ARG A 59 -12.99 0.76 -9.54
C ARG A 59 -13.19 0.03 -8.22
N SER A 60 -12.22 0.12 -7.31
CA SER A 60 -12.27 -0.49 -5.98
C SER A 60 -13.35 0.11 -5.07
N ASP A 61 -13.84 1.32 -5.39
CA ASP A 61 -14.97 1.98 -4.70
C ASP A 61 -16.28 1.19 -4.79
N LEU A 62 -16.40 0.32 -5.79
CA LEU A 62 -17.60 -0.50 -6.03
C LEU A 62 -17.59 -1.82 -5.25
N ASP A 63 -16.44 -2.29 -4.76
CA ASP A 63 -16.34 -3.62 -4.14
C ASP A 63 -16.99 -3.72 -2.76
N TYR A 64 -16.98 -2.63 -1.98
CA TYR A 64 -17.45 -2.65 -0.58
C TYR A 64 -18.88 -2.15 -0.38
N THR A 65 -19.71 -2.14 -1.43
CA THR A 65 -21.02 -1.49 -1.33
C THR A 65 -22.16 -2.44 -1.68
N PHE A 66 -22.84 -2.93 -0.64
CA PHE A 66 -24.05 -3.77 -0.73
C PHE A 66 -25.27 -3.08 -1.38
N ARG A 67 -25.14 -1.83 -1.83
CA ARG A 67 -26.23 -1.09 -2.47
C ARG A 67 -26.48 -1.62 -3.89
N THR A 68 -27.72 -2.04 -4.15
CA THR A 68 -28.14 -2.64 -5.42
C THR A 68 -27.82 -1.76 -6.64
N GLU A 69 -27.90 -0.43 -6.50
CA GLU A 69 -27.54 0.54 -7.55
C GLU A 69 -26.11 0.39 -8.06
N ARG A 70 -25.18 -0.03 -7.21
CA ARG A 70 -23.76 -0.19 -7.56
C ARG A 70 -23.42 -1.55 -8.17
N LYS A 71 -24.33 -2.54 -8.07
CA LYS A 71 -24.15 -3.87 -8.68
C LYS A 71 -24.17 -3.86 -10.20
N LEU A 72 -24.87 -2.88 -10.80
CA LEU A 72 -24.99 -2.73 -12.26
C LEU A 72 -23.90 -1.83 -12.85
N LEU A 73 -23.04 -1.23 -12.02
CA LEU A 73 -21.98 -0.37 -12.52
C LEU A 73 -20.78 -1.20 -12.99
N PRO A 74 -20.16 -0.83 -14.13
CA PRO A 74 -18.98 -1.52 -14.62
C PRO A 74 -17.82 -1.35 -13.63
N LYS A 75 -17.17 -2.47 -13.29
CA LYS A 75 -15.98 -2.50 -12.43
C LYS A 75 -14.74 -1.87 -13.06
N TRP A 76 -14.72 -1.78 -14.38
CA TRP A 76 -13.63 -1.18 -15.15
C TRP A 76 -14.05 0.19 -15.63
N GLY A 77 -13.20 1.18 -15.39
CA GLY A 77 -13.42 2.54 -15.88
C GLY A 77 -13.20 2.69 -17.39
N GLN A 78 -13.29 3.94 -17.85
CA GLN A 78 -12.95 4.29 -19.23
C GLN A 78 -11.49 3.90 -19.54
N VAL A 79 -11.26 3.48 -20.79
CA VAL A 79 -9.91 3.21 -21.29
C VAL A 79 -9.09 4.50 -21.28
N ARG A 80 -7.91 4.45 -20.66
CA ARG A 80 -6.94 5.54 -20.56
C ARG A 80 -5.62 5.14 -21.21
N ARG A 81 -4.81 6.12 -21.58
CA ARG A 81 -3.44 5.89 -22.07
C ARG A 81 -2.44 6.22 -20.97
N VAL A 82 -1.40 5.41 -20.86
CA VAL A 82 -0.25 5.70 -20.00
C VAL A 82 0.56 6.83 -20.63
N VAL A 83 0.70 7.95 -19.91
CA VAL A 83 1.44 9.13 -20.39
C VAL A 83 2.91 9.07 -19.97
N SER A 84 3.17 8.56 -18.76
CA SER A 84 4.51 8.39 -18.20
C SER A 84 4.52 7.23 -17.20
N ARG A 85 5.73 6.68 -16.95
CA ARG A 85 5.98 5.68 -15.91
C ARG A 85 6.27 6.34 -14.56
#